data_AF-A0A9D6LDC8-F1
#
_entry.id   AF-A0A9D6LDC8-F1
#
_cell.length_a   1.000
_cell.length_b   1.000
_cell.length_c   1.000
_cell.angle_alpha   90.00
_cell.angle_beta   90.00
_cell.angle_gamma   90.00
#
_symmetry.space_group_name_H-M   'P 1'
#
loop_
_entity.id
_entity.type
_entity.pdbx_description
1 polymer ?
#
loop_
_entity_poly.entity_id
_entity_poly.type
_entity_poly.pdbx_seq_one_letter_code
_entity_poly.pdbx_strand_id
1 'polypeptide(L)'
;MKSLLGTGVALLAGTSFAANFVGCGGSSGGSGNGNGSGGGGAASAPSGASGASAGGTVQNACTTNGTVATFDFNHGHMLNVTAQDVSAGTAKTYHIQGTADHDHLVQVTAQDFANLMSNQGITEVSSVNLGHQHTITVVCAQLMTDA
;
A
#
# COMPACT_ATOMS: atom_id res chain seq x y z
N MET A 1 -14.77 -16.01 -49.97
CA MET A 1 -16.15 -15.76 -50.43
C MET A 1 -16.93 -15.13 -49.27
N LYS A 2 -17.50 -13.93 -49.50
CA LYS A 2 -18.54 -13.19 -48.72
C LYS A 2 -18.33 -13.08 -47.20
N SER A 3 -17.89 -11.93 -46.64
CA SER A 3 -18.54 -10.61 -46.52
C SER A 3 -19.85 -10.62 -45.72
N LEU A 4 -19.91 -9.82 -44.65
CA LEU A 4 -20.82 -8.67 -44.40
C LEU A 4 -20.90 -8.42 -42.87
N LEU A 5 -20.35 -7.32 -42.36
CA LEU A 5 -20.98 -6.00 -42.19
C LEU A 5 -22.05 -5.98 -41.07
N GLY A 6 -21.77 -5.18 -40.04
CA GLY A 6 -22.69 -4.86 -38.96
C GLY A 6 -22.23 -3.60 -38.22
N THR A 7 -22.28 -2.46 -38.91
CA THR A 7 -22.05 -1.12 -38.38
C THR A 7 -23.21 -0.71 -37.47
N GLY A 8 -22.90 -0.16 -36.29
CA GLY A 8 -23.87 0.52 -35.42
C GLY A 8 -23.18 1.59 -34.58
N VAL A 9 -23.13 2.82 -35.10
CA VAL A 9 -22.69 4.05 -34.41
C VAL A 9 -23.93 4.84 -34.03
N ALA A 10 -24.05 5.25 -32.76
CA ALA A 10 -24.71 6.47 -32.29
C ALA A 10 -24.33 6.65 -30.81
N LEU A 11 -23.32 7.47 -30.47
CA LEU A 11 -23.41 8.90 -30.16
C LEU A 11 -24.41 9.25 -29.05
N LEU A 12 -23.91 9.40 -27.81
CA LEU A 12 -24.48 10.29 -26.80
C LEU A 12 -23.37 11.25 -26.36
N ALA A 13 -23.50 12.49 -26.82
CA ALA A 13 -22.82 13.65 -26.30
C ALA A 13 -23.34 13.95 -24.89
N GLY A 14 -22.49 14.50 -24.00
CA GLY A 14 -22.98 14.91 -22.68
C GLY A 14 -21.93 15.40 -21.70
N THR A 15 -21.18 16.43 -22.11
CA THR A 15 -20.78 17.59 -21.30
C THR A 15 -19.95 17.39 -20.01
N SER A 16 -18.71 17.85 -20.10
CA SER A 16 -17.82 18.27 -19.03
C SER A 16 -18.51 19.22 -18.05
N PHE A 17 -18.47 18.89 -16.75
CA PHE A 17 -18.68 19.87 -15.68
C PHE A 17 -17.32 20.19 -15.03
N ALA A 18 -16.72 21.29 -15.50
CA ALA A 18 -15.71 22.00 -14.73
C ALA A 18 -16.45 22.89 -13.72
N ALA A 19 -16.43 22.49 -12.45
CA ALA A 19 -16.89 23.35 -11.36
C ALA A 19 -15.67 23.94 -10.63
N ASN A 20 -15.71 25.26 -10.58
CA ASN A 20 -14.67 26.17 -10.15
C ASN A 20 -14.25 25.99 -8.69
N PHE A 21 -12.94 26.09 -8.46
CA PHE A 21 -12.33 26.35 -7.16
C PHE A 21 -12.60 27.82 -6.80
N VAL A 22 -13.46 28.07 -5.82
CA VAL A 22 -13.59 29.35 -5.10
C VAL A 22 -13.56 29.02 -3.62
N GLY A 23 -12.51 29.50 -2.95
CA GLY A 23 -12.34 29.36 -1.51
C GLY A 23 -13.12 30.39 -0.71
N CYS A 24 -13.44 30.04 0.53
CA CYS A 24 -13.44 30.93 1.69
C CYS A 24 -13.33 30.06 2.95
N GLY A 25 -12.54 30.52 3.92
CA GLY A 25 -12.21 29.79 5.14
C GLY A 25 -13.38 29.60 6.12
N GLY A 26 -13.20 28.65 7.01
CA GLY A 26 -14.06 28.40 8.16
C GLY A 26 -13.33 27.61 9.23
N SER A 27 -12.75 28.33 10.19
CA SER A 27 -12.25 27.78 11.45
C SER A 27 -13.42 27.35 12.34
N SER A 28 -13.34 26.18 12.98
CA SER A 28 -13.78 25.94 14.38
C SER A 28 -13.77 24.45 14.76
N GLY A 29 -13.28 24.15 15.97
CA GLY A 29 -13.64 22.93 16.70
C GLY A 29 -12.48 22.00 17.04
N GLY A 30 -11.72 22.34 18.09
CA GLY A 30 -10.72 21.45 18.66
C GLY A 30 -11.30 20.30 19.50
N SER A 31 -10.48 19.29 19.73
CA SER A 31 -10.46 18.45 20.93
C SER A 31 -9.03 17.96 21.11
N GLY A 32 -8.36 18.53 22.10
CA GLY A 32 -6.93 18.32 22.33
C GLY A 32 -6.64 17.18 23.29
N ASN A 33 -5.42 16.68 23.23
CA ASN A 33 -4.73 16.10 24.37
C ASN A 33 -3.41 16.86 24.52
N GLY A 34 -3.34 17.67 25.57
CA GLY A 34 -2.16 18.46 25.90
C GLY A 34 -1.02 17.60 26.45
N ASN A 35 0.20 18.07 26.20
CA ASN A 35 1.28 17.94 27.18
C ASN A 35 2.10 19.23 27.10
N GLY A 36 1.92 20.09 28.10
CA GLY A 36 2.58 21.38 28.22
C GLY A 36 3.93 21.30 28.95
N SER A 37 4.80 22.26 28.62
CA SER A 37 5.82 22.94 29.45
C SER A 37 6.40 24.03 28.52
N GLY A 38 6.06 25.33 28.60
CA GLY A 38 6.46 26.30 29.63
C GLY A 38 7.98 26.60 29.52
N GLY A 39 8.52 27.77 29.18
CA GLY A 39 8.00 29.10 28.85
C GLY A 39 9.18 30.05 28.50
N GLY A 40 8.89 31.33 28.18
CA GLY A 40 9.85 32.44 28.33
C GLY A 40 10.35 33.18 27.07
N GLY A 41 9.72 34.33 26.77
CA GLY A 41 10.41 35.62 26.53
C GLY A 41 11.26 35.87 25.27
N ALA A 42 10.62 36.46 24.26
CA ALA A 42 11.05 37.53 23.33
C ALA A 42 12.54 37.69 22.88
N ALA A 43 12.79 37.58 21.56
CA ALA A 43 13.36 38.65 20.72
C ALA A 43 13.39 38.21 19.24
N SER A 44 12.99 39.11 18.34
CA SER A 44 13.04 38.94 16.88
C SER A 44 14.46 39.13 16.35
N ALA A 45 15.00 38.16 15.61
CA ALA A 45 15.98 38.39 14.54
C ALA A 45 15.99 37.19 13.56
N PRO A 46 16.11 37.41 12.23
CA PRO A 46 15.97 36.38 11.20
C PRO A 46 17.31 35.70 10.84
N SER A 47 17.20 34.60 10.10
CA SER A 47 18.28 33.84 9.45
C SER A 47 19.23 33.03 10.35
N GLY A 48 18.96 31.73 10.40
CA GLY A 48 19.88 30.70 10.87
C GLY A 48 19.27 29.37 10.46
N ALA A 49 19.92 28.68 9.53
CA ALA A 49 19.46 27.42 8.94
C ALA A 49 18.96 26.46 10.03
N SER A 50 17.69 26.07 9.95
CA SER A 50 17.19 24.92 10.68
C SER A 50 17.99 23.73 10.16
N GLY A 51 18.99 23.29 10.93
CA GLY A 51 19.50 21.94 10.83
C GLY A 51 18.29 21.03 10.91
N ALA A 52 17.94 20.42 9.78
CA ALA A 52 16.95 19.38 9.74
C ALA A 52 17.45 18.31 10.71
N SER A 53 16.79 18.21 11.86
CA SER A 53 16.97 17.06 12.73
C SER A 53 16.74 15.84 11.86
N ALA A 54 17.79 15.06 11.67
CA ALA A 54 17.81 13.81 10.96
C ALA A 54 16.96 12.81 11.77
N GLY A 55 15.65 12.99 11.72
CA GLY A 55 14.66 12.08 12.27
C GLY A 55 14.12 11.28 11.09
N GLY A 56 14.72 10.12 10.83
CA GLY A 56 14.29 9.22 9.78
C GLY A 56 12.81 8.89 9.94
N THR A 57 11.99 9.23 8.95
CA THR A 57 10.59 8.80 8.94
C THR A 57 10.54 7.37 8.41
N VAL A 58 9.92 6.46 9.17
CA VAL A 58 9.62 5.12 8.68
C VAL A 58 8.52 5.24 7.63
N GLN A 59 8.85 4.95 6.37
CA GLN A 59 7.89 4.93 5.28
C GLN A 59 7.58 3.48 4.93
N ASN A 60 6.35 3.04 5.19
CA ASN A 60 5.81 1.77 4.69
C ASN A 60 5.38 1.99 3.23
N ALA A 61 6.05 1.33 2.28
CA ALA A 61 5.74 1.48 0.86
C ALA A 61 5.92 0.15 0.11
N CYS A 62 4.81 -0.48 -0.30
CA CYS A 62 4.87 -1.79 -0.96
C CYS A 62 5.55 -1.73 -2.33
N THR A 63 5.36 -0.65 -3.07
CA THR A 63 5.93 -0.44 -4.40
C THR A 63 7.41 -0.08 -4.40
N THR A 64 7.96 0.29 -3.24
CA THR A 64 9.38 0.67 -3.10
C THR A 64 10.16 -0.35 -2.29
N ASN A 65 9.60 -0.80 -1.16
CA ASN A 65 10.29 -1.66 -0.20
C ASN A 65 9.89 -3.13 -0.35
N GLY A 66 8.87 -3.43 -1.15
CA GLY A 66 8.27 -4.75 -1.22
C GLY A 66 7.36 -5.02 -0.01
N THR A 67 7.18 -6.29 0.30
CA THR A 67 6.23 -6.72 1.32
C THR A 67 6.89 -7.60 2.39
N VAL A 68 6.19 -7.76 3.51
CA VAL A 68 6.48 -8.76 4.53
C VAL A 68 5.21 -9.57 4.73
N ALA A 69 5.37 -10.90 4.84
CA ALA A 69 4.28 -11.83 5.04
C ALA A 69 4.39 -12.53 6.41
N THR A 70 3.27 -12.68 7.09
CA THR A 70 3.13 -13.47 8.32
C THR A 70 2.11 -14.57 8.12
N PHE A 71 2.37 -15.75 8.69
CA PHE A 71 1.54 -16.95 8.53
C PHE A 71 1.04 -17.38 9.91
N ASP A 72 -0.20 -17.86 10.00
CA ASP A 72 -0.64 -18.63 11.15
C ASP A 72 0.06 -19.99 11.19
N PHE A 73 0.41 -20.47 12.39
CA PHE A 73 1.08 -21.78 12.58
C PHE A 73 2.29 -22.02 11.65
N ASN A 74 3.08 -20.97 11.39
CA ASN A 74 4.22 -21.07 10.47
C ASN A 74 5.24 -22.09 10.97
N HIS A 75 5.56 -23.08 10.15
CA HIS A 75 6.57 -24.10 10.44
C HIS A 75 7.71 -24.12 9.41
N GLY A 76 7.88 -23.03 8.65
CA GLY A 76 9.01 -22.85 7.74
C GLY A 76 8.67 -22.18 6.41
N HIS A 77 7.40 -21.84 6.18
CA HIS A 77 6.93 -21.20 4.96
C HIS A 77 7.39 -19.76 4.82
N MET A 78 7.54 -19.34 3.56
CA MET A 78 7.94 -17.99 3.17
C MET A 78 7.17 -17.56 1.92
N LEU A 79 6.65 -16.34 1.92
CA LEU A 79 6.06 -15.70 0.74
C LEU A 79 6.85 -14.45 0.44
N ASN A 80 7.41 -14.38 -0.77
CA ASN A 80 8.18 -13.23 -1.25
C ASN A 80 7.40 -12.49 -2.35
N VAL A 81 6.54 -11.55 -1.96
CA VAL A 81 5.89 -10.63 -2.91
C VAL A 81 6.76 -9.39 -3.06
N THR A 82 7.42 -9.28 -4.22
CA THR A 82 8.41 -8.23 -4.48
C THR A 82 7.75 -6.89 -4.82
N ALA A 83 8.49 -5.79 -4.66
CA ALA A 83 8.05 -4.47 -5.12
C ALA A 83 7.69 -4.46 -6.62
N GLN A 84 8.45 -5.22 -7.43
CA GLN A 84 8.20 -5.36 -8.86
C GLN A 84 6.85 -6.04 -9.11
N ASP A 85 6.54 -7.14 -8.41
CA ASP A 85 5.26 -7.83 -8.54
C ASP A 85 4.09 -6.91 -8.14
N VAL A 86 4.24 -6.15 -7.05
CA VAL A 86 3.24 -5.15 -6.64
C VAL A 86 3.02 -4.10 -7.72
N SER A 87 4.08 -3.55 -8.28
CA SER A 87 4.00 -2.54 -9.34
C SER A 87 3.42 -3.06 -10.66
N ALA A 88 3.61 -4.35 -10.95
CA ALA A 88 3.08 -4.99 -12.15
C ALA A 88 1.56 -5.22 -12.06
N GLY A 89 1.01 -5.34 -10.85
CA GLY A 89 -0.44 -5.40 -10.62
C GLY A 89 -1.13 -6.61 -11.27
N THR A 90 -0.38 -7.64 -11.67
CA THR A 90 -0.87 -8.77 -12.44
C THR A 90 -0.97 -9.99 -11.54
N ALA A 91 -2.13 -10.65 -11.53
CA ALA A 91 -2.37 -11.83 -10.70
C ALA A 91 -1.26 -12.88 -10.87
N LYS A 92 -0.80 -13.43 -9.75
CA LYS A 92 0.34 -14.37 -9.71
C LYS A 92 0.14 -15.41 -8.62
N THR A 93 0.51 -16.65 -8.93
CA THR A 93 0.56 -17.75 -7.96
C THR A 93 1.99 -17.94 -7.48
N TYR A 94 2.16 -18.05 -6.16
CA TYR A 94 3.44 -18.25 -5.49
C TYR A 94 3.48 -19.62 -4.82
N HIS A 95 4.63 -20.28 -4.94
CA HIS A 95 5.02 -21.37 -4.05
C HIS A 95 5.53 -20.76 -2.74
N ILE A 96 5.15 -21.34 -1.61
CA ILE A 96 5.47 -20.79 -0.28
C ILE A 96 6.26 -21.74 0.63
N GLN A 97 6.85 -22.81 0.09
CA GLN A 97 7.63 -23.80 0.84
C GLN A 97 8.64 -23.17 1.82
N GLY A 98 9.48 -22.24 1.37
CA GLY A 98 10.57 -21.70 2.19
C GLY A 98 11.52 -22.82 2.65
N THR A 99 11.53 -23.08 3.97
CA THR A 99 12.31 -24.15 4.63
C THR A 99 11.44 -25.32 5.12
N ALA A 100 10.12 -25.27 4.90
CA ALA A 100 9.21 -26.35 5.27
C ALA A 100 9.49 -27.62 4.47
N ASP A 101 9.05 -28.76 5.00
CA ASP A 101 9.22 -30.08 4.38
C ASP A 101 8.24 -30.33 3.20
N HIS A 102 7.23 -29.47 3.05
CA HIS A 102 6.27 -29.49 1.95
C HIS A 102 5.93 -28.07 1.49
N ASP A 103 5.18 -27.99 0.39
CA ASP A 103 4.86 -26.73 -0.28
C ASP A 103 3.35 -26.46 -0.28
N HIS A 104 2.99 -25.18 -0.36
CA HIS A 104 1.64 -24.72 -0.63
C HIS A 104 1.67 -23.64 -1.73
N LEU A 105 0.51 -23.39 -2.32
CA LEU A 105 0.32 -22.34 -3.32
C LEU A 105 -0.55 -21.22 -2.75
N VAL A 106 -0.20 -19.98 -3.10
CA VAL A 106 -1.01 -18.79 -2.78
C VAL A 106 -1.21 -18.01 -4.07
N GLN A 107 -2.47 -17.68 -4.39
CA GLN A 107 -2.77 -16.75 -5.47
C GLN A 107 -2.91 -15.35 -4.88
N VAL A 108 -2.12 -14.41 -5.38
CA VAL A 108 -2.29 -12.97 -5.13
C VAL A 108 -2.95 -12.39 -6.38
N THR A 109 -4.16 -11.85 -6.25
CA THR A 109 -4.94 -11.35 -7.38
C THR A 109 -4.50 -9.94 -7.80
N ALA A 110 -5.00 -9.48 -8.95
CA ALA A 110 -4.79 -8.09 -9.38
C ALA A 110 -5.39 -7.08 -8.39
N GLN A 111 -6.51 -7.42 -7.73
CA GLN A 111 -7.12 -6.57 -6.70
C GLN A 111 -6.24 -6.49 -5.45
N ASP A 112 -5.62 -7.59 -5.07
CA ASP A 112 -4.72 -7.63 -3.91
C ASP A 112 -3.47 -6.78 -4.16
N PHE A 113 -2.92 -6.84 -5.37
CA PHE A 113 -1.87 -5.91 -5.77
C PHE A 113 -2.34 -4.46 -5.78
N ALA A 114 -3.57 -4.15 -6.18
CA ALA A 114 -4.12 -2.80 -6.09
C ALA A 114 -4.23 -2.30 -4.64
N ASN A 115 -4.60 -3.19 -3.72
CA ASN A 115 -4.62 -2.90 -2.28
C ASN A 115 -3.19 -2.62 -1.77
N LEU A 116 -2.22 -3.47 -2.12
CA LEU A 116 -0.82 -3.29 -1.76
C LEU A 116 -0.22 -2.01 -2.37
N MET A 117 -0.55 -1.67 -3.62
CA MET A 117 -0.15 -0.39 -4.24
C MET A 117 -0.71 0.83 -3.49
N SER A 118 -1.86 0.67 -2.84
CA SER A 118 -2.47 1.68 -1.98
C SER A 118 -1.96 1.63 -0.53
N ASN A 119 -0.87 0.87 -0.29
CA ASN A 119 -0.29 0.59 1.02
C ASN A 119 -1.25 -0.05 2.03
N GLN A 120 -2.28 -0.74 1.55
CA GLN A 120 -3.19 -1.54 2.37
C GLN A 120 -2.68 -2.97 2.43
N GLY A 121 -2.78 -3.60 3.61
CA GLY A 121 -2.48 -5.01 3.76
C GLY A 121 -3.55 -5.90 3.13
N ILE A 122 -3.17 -7.14 2.82
CA ILE A 122 -4.07 -8.18 2.32
C ILE A 122 -4.01 -9.41 3.22
N THR A 123 -5.00 -10.29 3.11
CA THR A 123 -5.00 -11.59 3.77
C THR A 123 -5.41 -12.65 2.78
N GLU A 124 -4.54 -13.63 2.57
CA GLU A 124 -4.74 -14.76 1.67
C GLU A 124 -4.82 -16.07 2.42
N VAL A 125 -5.37 -17.07 1.75
CA VAL A 125 -5.39 -18.45 2.24
C VAL A 125 -4.64 -19.32 1.24
N SER A 126 -3.68 -20.10 1.72
CA SER A 126 -2.94 -21.03 0.87
C SER A 126 -3.80 -22.21 0.41
N SER A 127 -3.36 -22.92 -0.62
CA SER A 127 -3.90 -24.22 -0.98
C SER A 127 -3.81 -25.20 0.19
N VAL A 128 -4.71 -26.18 0.22
CA VAL A 128 -4.59 -27.30 1.16
C VAL A 128 -3.52 -28.27 0.66
N ASN A 129 -2.54 -28.58 1.50
CA ASN A 129 -1.58 -29.67 1.28
C ASN A 129 -1.38 -30.41 2.62
N LEU A 130 -1.16 -31.73 2.55
CA LEU A 130 -1.00 -32.62 3.72
C LEU A 130 -2.04 -32.40 4.83
N GLY A 131 -3.26 -32.01 4.46
CA GLY A 131 -4.38 -31.85 5.39
C GLY A 131 -4.46 -30.51 6.13
N HIS A 132 -3.65 -29.50 5.78
CA HIS A 132 -3.79 -28.14 6.32
C HIS A 132 -3.51 -27.04 5.30
N GLN A 133 -3.72 -25.80 5.71
CA GLN A 133 -3.53 -24.56 4.95
C GLN A 133 -3.11 -23.45 5.91
N HIS A 134 -2.59 -22.35 5.35
CA HIS A 134 -2.21 -21.16 6.11
C HIS A 134 -3.04 -19.95 5.72
N THR A 135 -3.46 -19.19 6.72
CA THR A 135 -3.90 -17.79 6.59
C THR A 135 -2.66 -16.90 6.64
N ILE A 136 -2.52 -16.04 5.62
CA ILE A 136 -1.30 -15.29 5.35
C ILE A 136 -1.65 -13.82 5.28
N THR A 137 -1.11 -13.02 6.19
CA THR A 137 -1.24 -11.56 6.14
C THR A 137 -0.01 -10.96 5.48
N VAL A 138 -0.22 -10.12 4.47
CA VAL A 138 0.87 -9.45 3.73
C VAL A 138 0.72 -7.94 3.89
N VAL A 139 1.79 -7.27 4.29
CA VAL A 139 1.85 -5.82 4.52
C VAL A 139 3.09 -5.21 3.87
N CYS A 140 3.10 -3.89 3.69
CA CYS A 140 4.26 -3.21 3.12
C CYS A 140 5.47 -3.28 4.06
N ALA A 141 6.62 -3.61 3.49
CA ALA A 141 7.88 -3.57 4.20
C ALA A 141 8.23 -2.12 4.59
N GLN A 142 8.89 -1.99 5.74
CA GLN A 142 9.42 -0.75 6.24
C GLN A 142 10.85 -0.58 5.74
N LEU A 143 11.18 0.59 5.22
CA LEU A 143 12.56 1.02 5.12
C LEU A 143 12.85 1.88 6.35
N MET A 144 13.80 1.45 7.18
CA MET A 144 14.43 2.39 8.12
C MET A 144 15.35 3.28 7.29
N THR A 145 15.02 4.56 7.20
CA THR A 145 15.95 5.55 6.66
C THR A 145 16.84 5.99 7.81
N ASP A 146 18.02 5.39 7.92
CA ASP A 146 19.06 5.89 8.83
C ASP A 146 19.41 7.31 8.39
N ALA A 147 19.27 8.24 9.31
CA ALA A 147 19.32 9.68 9.07
C ALA A 147 20.72 10.25 9.34
#